data_AF-A0A366LJX9-F1
#
_entry.id   AF-A0A366LJX9-F1
#
_cell.length_a   1.000
_cell.length_b   1.000
_cell.length_c   1.000
_cell.angle_alpha   90.00
_cell.angle_beta   90.00
_cell.angle_gamma   90.00
#
_symmetry.space_group_name_H-M   'P 1'
#
loop_
_entity.id
_entity.type
_entity.pdbx_description
1 polymer ?
#
loop_
_entity_poly.entity_id
_entity_poly.type
_entity_poly.pdbx_seq_one_letter_code
_entity_poly.pdbx_strand_id
1 'polypeptide(L)'
;MAAVGALFTAGAGAAVAEPAPTPGPVSFHSRPDFNTFGIVHVGGGIWDSGIDSSKVWSNYFHGGKCHGSFARGRTFVRDWNVPAGQWSKASAEMSVSEANEVAWANSC
;
A
#
# COMPACT_ATOMS: atom_id res chain seq x y z
N MET A 1 46.81 3.27 19.26
CA MET A 1 45.51 3.26 19.95
C MET A 1 44.72 4.44 19.39
N ALA A 2 43.74 4.19 18.50
CA ALA A 2 42.29 4.39 18.71
C ALA A 2 41.92 5.85 19.07
N ALA A 3 40.97 6.57 18.48
CA ALA A 3 39.94 6.36 17.46
C ALA A 3 39.50 7.76 16.94
N VAL A 4 39.15 7.95 15.65
CA VAL A 4 37.77 8.15 15.13
C VAL A 4 36.95 9.17 15.94
N GLY A 5 36.50 10.28 15.36
CA GLY A 5 35.23 10.25 14.62
C GLY A 5 34.75 11.61 14.11
N ALA A 6 33.84 11.52 13.16
CA ALA A 6 33.63 12.44 12.07
C ALA A 6 32.70 13.64 12.35
N LEU A 7 32.99 14.71 11.59
CA LEU A 7 32.07 15.69 10.99
C LEU A 7 30.80 14.99 10.43
N PHE A 8 29.58 15.55 10.42
CA PHE A 8 29.11 16.74 9.72
C PHE A 8 27.74 17.20 10.23
N THR A 9 27.46 18.49 10.07
CA THR A 9 26.17 19.17 10.27
C THR A 9 25.20 19.04 9.09
N ALA A 10 23.90 19.17 9.41
CA ALA A 10 22.79 19.70 8.61
C ALA A 10 22.09 18.78 7.59
N GLY A 11 20.75 18.81 7.63
CA GLY A 11 19.89 18.33 6.55
C GLY A 11 18.42 18.37 6.94
N ALA A 12 17.68 19.36 6.44
CA ALA A 12 16.22 19.36 6.44
C ALA A 12 15.72 18.06 5.79
N GLY A 13 14.85 17.34 6.48
CA GLY A 13 14.30 16.08 6.01
C GLY A 13 13.40 16.31 4.79
N ALA A 14 13.96 16.18 3.59
CA ALA A 14 13.17 15.76 2.45
C ALA A 14 12.69 14.35 2.78
N ALA A 15 11.38 14.17 2.96
CA ALA A 15 10.78 12.85 3.01
C ALA A 15 11.17 12.16 1.71
N VAL A 16 12.15 11.25 1.79
CA VAL A 16 12.37 10.26 0.75
C VAL A 16 11.04 9.52 0.65
N ALA A 17 10.28 9.79 -0.41
CA ALA A 17 9.18 8.93 -0.78
C ALA A 17 9.80 7.54 -0.92
N GLU A 18 9.48 6.65 0.03
CA GLU A 18 9.88 5.27 -0.08
C GLU A 18 9.44 4.77 -1.46
N PRO A 19 10.31 4.05 -2.19
CA PRO A 19 9.96 3.59 -3.52
C PRO A 19 8.62 2.87 -3.45
N ALA A 20 7.67 3.36 -4.25
CA ALA A 20 6.36 2.76 -4.46
C ALA A 20 6.48 1.24 -4.48
N PRO A 21 5.77 0.49 -3.61
CA PRO A 21 5.83 -0.96 -3.66
C PRO A 21 5.46 -1.41 -5.08
N THR A 22 6.27 -2.33 -5.60
CA THR A 22 6.00 -3.10 -6.83
C THR A 22 4.56 -3.68 -6.80
N PRO A 23 3.99 -4.14 -7.92
CA PRO A 23 2.65 -4.73 -8.02
C PRO A 23 2.36 -5.98 -7.15
N GLY A 24 3.18 -6.27 -6.15
CA GLY A 24 2.97 -7.33 -5.17
C GLY A 24 2.17 -6.85 -3.95
N PRO A 25 1.71 -7.80 -3.12
CA PRO A 25 1.00 -7.48 -1.90
C PRO A 25 1.91 -6.79 -0.88
N VAL A 26 1.40 -5.73 -0.27
CA VAL A 26 1.89 -5.17 1.00
C VAL A 26 1.17 -5.90 2.12
N SER A 27 1.91 -6.43 3.09
CA SER A 27 1.38 -7.26 4.17
C SER A 27 1.52 -6.58 5.54
N PHE A 28 0.45 -6.55 6.32
CA PHE A 28 0.36 -6.05 7.69
C PHE A 28 0.23 -7.22 8.66
N HIS A 29 1.09 -7.31 9.66
CA HIS A 29 1.28 -8.52 10.47
C HIS A 29 1.03 -8.28 11.97
N SER A 30 1.10 -7.04 12.43
CA SER A 30 1.16 -6.72 13.85
C SER A 30 0.10 -5.69 14.27
N ARG A 31 -0.32 -5.73 15.54
CA ARG A 31 -1.21 -4.70 16.12
C ARG A 31 -0.78 -3.24 15.90
N PRO A 32 0.51 -2.85 15.97
CA PRO A 32 0.92 -1.49 15.61
C PRO A 32 0.58 -1.12 14.16
N ASP A 33 0.40 -2.09 13.26
CA ASP A 33 0.14 -1.83 11.86
C ASP A 33 -1.32 -1.42 11.62
N PHE A 34 -2.25 -1.65 12.57
CA PHE A 34 -3.70 -1.36 12.46
C PHE A 34 -4.07 0.13 12.41
N ASN A 35 -3.12 1.02 12.09
CA ASN A 35 -3.36 2.42 11.73
C ASN A 35 -2.42 2.83 10.58
N THR A 36 -2.01 1.88 9.75
CA THR A 36 -1.13 2.12 8.60
C THR A 36 -1.99 2.35 7.39
N PHE A 37 -1.95 3.56 6.84
CA PHE A 37 -2.68 3.93 5.64
C PHE A 37 -1.96 5.04 4.89
N GLY A 38 -2.23 5.15 3.60
CA GLY A 38 -1.62 6.19 2.78
C GLY A 38 -2.15 6.23 1.36
N ILE A 39 -1.86 7.37 0.71
CA ILE A 39 -2.12 7.60 -0.70
C ILE A 39 -0.77 7.76 -1.39
N VAL A 40 -0.48 6.92 -2.37
CA VAL A 40 0.78 6.91 -3.11
C VAL A 40 0.55 6.85 -4.62
N HIS A 41 1.49 7.38 -5.40
CA HIS A 41 1.47 7.29 -6.86
C HIS A 41 2.32 6.10 -7.31
N VAL A 42 1.69 5.06 -7.85
CA VAL A 42 2.33 3.78 -8.17
C VAL A 42 1.81 3.27 -9.51
N GLY A 43 2.67 2.66 -10.33
CA GLY A 43 2.25 2.10 -11.61
C GLY A 43 1.66 3.09 -12.63
N GLY A 44 1.76 4.41 -12.40
CA GLY A 44 1.07 5.42 -13.21
C GLY A 44 -0.37 5.73 -12.77
N GLY A 45 -0.82 5.15 -11.65
CA GLY A 45 -2.09 5.43 -11.00
C GLY A 45 -1.93 6.01 -9.58
N ILE A 46 -3.06 6.18 -8.91
CA ILE A 46 -3.15 6.59 -7.50
C ILE A 46 -3.64 5.38 -6.71
N TRP A 47 -2.91 5.02 -5.67
CA TRP A 47 -3.25 3.91 -4.79
C TRP A 47 -3.48 4.41 -3.37
N ASP A 48 -4.72 4.27 -2.89
CA ASP A 48 -5.14 4.52 -1.52
C ASP A 48 -5.34 3.17 -0.85
N SER A 49 -4.49 2.87 0.13
CA SER A 49 -4.50 1.57 0.82
C SER A 49 -4.20 1.71 2.30
N GLY A 50 -4.59 0.69 3.05
CA GLY A 50 -4.27 0.63 4.47
C GLY A 50 -5.02 -0.43 5.23
N ILE A 51 -4.86 -0.37 6.53
CA ILE A 51 -5.52 -1.19 7.52
C ILE A 51 -5.87 -0.35 8.75
N ASP A 52 -7.06 -0.58 9.30
CA ASP A 52 -7.51 -0.04 10.57
C ASP A 52 -7.97 -1.18 11.51
N SER A 53 -8.50 -0.84 12.68
CA SER A 53 -9.00 -1.83 13.65
C SER A 53 -10.22 -2.65 13.18
N SER A 54 -10.78 -2.36 12.01
CA SER A 54 -11.98 -2.99 11.45
C SER A 54 -11.74 -3.64 10.09
N LYS A 55 -10.93 -3.04 9.22
CA LYS A 55 -10.79 -3.46 7.83
C LYS A 55 -9.39 -3.24 7.29
N VAL A 56 -9.10 -3.97 6.23
CA VAL A 56 -7.97 -3.78 5.32
C VAL A 56 -8.52 -3.43 3.94
N TRP A 57 -7.95 -2.45 3.25
CA TRP A 57 -8.47 -1.96 1.97
C TRP A 57 -7.38 -1.63 0.96
N SER A 58 -7.77 -1.75 -0.31
CA SER A 58 -7.00 -1.38 -1.48
C SER A 58 -7.92 -0.71 -2.50
N ASN A 59 -7.72 0.58 -2.70
CA ASN A 59 -8.41 1.37 -3.72
C ASN A 59 -7.38 1.86 -4.73
N TYR A 60 -7.56 1.54 -6.01
CA TYR A 60 -6.61 1.90 -7.04
C TYR A 60 -7.31 2.59 -8.20
N PHE A 61 -6.78 3.73 -8.64
CA PHE A 61 -7.24 4.46 -9.80
C PHE A 61 -6.13 4.52 -10.84
N HIS A 62 -6.45 4.16 -12.09
CA HIS A 62 -5.55 4.38 -13.21
C HIS A 62 -6.26 5.09 -14.36
N GLY A 63 -5.75 6.26 -14.76
CA GLY A 63 -6.39 7.11 -15.76
C GLY A 63 -6.35 6.60 -17.20
N GLY A 64 -5.34 5.79 -17.55
CA GLY A 64 -5.10 5.37 -18.95
C GLY A 64 -5.07 3.87 -19.23
N LYS A 65 -5.35 3.00 -18.25
CA LYS A 65 -5.23 1.54 -18.37
C LYS A 65 -6.30 0.84 -17.56
N CYS A 66 -6.67 -0.35 -18.02
CA CYS A 66 -7.45 -1.30 -17.25
C CYS A 66 -6.63 -1.78 -16.04
N HIS A 67 -7.27 -1.95 -14.90
CA HIS A 67 -6.59 -2.21 -13.63
C HIS A 67 -7.48 -2.95 -12.62
N GLY A 68 -6.90 -3.25 -11.45
CA GLY A 68 -7.62 -3.87 -10.34
C GLY A 68 -6.96 -3.64 -8.98
N SER A 69 -7.68 -3.99 -7.92
CA SER A 69 -7.23 -3.93 -6.53
C SER A 69 -7.65 -5.17 -5.74
N PHE A 70 -6.89 -5.47 -4.69
CA PHE A 70 -7.06 -6.65 -3.86
C PHE A 70 -6.88 -6.30 -2.38
N ALA A 71 -7.73 -6.89 -1.53
CA ALA A 71 -7.60 -6.83 -0.08
C ALA A 71 -7.84 -8.23 0.52
N ARG A 72 -6.91 -8.70 1.35
CA ARG A 72 -7.02 -9.94 2.12
C ARG A 72 -6.99 -9.59 3.59
N GLY A 73 -8.07 -9.92 4.29
CA GLY A 73 -8.10 -10.00 5.75
C GLY A 73 -8.68 -11.35 6.12
N ARG A 74 -9.79 -11.38 6.87
CA ARG A 74 -10.55 -12.62 7.11
C ARG A 74 -11.13 -13.22 5.84
N THR A 75 -11.36 -12.39 4.84
CA THR A 75 -11.80 -12.78 3.50
C THR A 75 -10.87 -12.17 2.46
N PHE A 76 -10.88 -12.76 1.26
CA PHE A 76 -10.20 -12.21 0.10
C PHE A 76 -11.21 -11.52 -0.81
N VAL A 77 -11.06 -10.22 -1.00
CA VAL A 77 -11.90 -9.40 -1.87
C VAL A 77 -11.03 -8.82 -2.98
N ARG A 78 -11.55 -8.85 -4.20
CA ARG A 78 -10.91 -8.26 -5.37
C ARG A 78 -11.93 -7.50 -6.21
N ASP A 79 -11.46 -6.44 -6.82
CA ASP A 79 -12.15 -5.75 -7.89
C ASP A 79 -11.19 -5.71 -9.09
N TRP A 80 -11.62 -6.29 -10.21
CA TRP A 80 -10.75 -6.61 -11.34
C TRP A 80 -11.41 -6.18 -12.64
N ASN A 81 -10.59 -5.98 -13.68
CA ASN A 81 -11.07 -5.58 -15.00
C ASN A 81 -11.78 -4.22 -14.98
N VAL A 82 -11.31 -3.31 -14.10
CA VAL A 82 -11.87 -1.97 -13.95
C VAL A 82 -11.36 -1.09 -15.10
N PRO A 83 -12.27 -0.45 -15.87
CA PRO A 83 -11.87 0.42 -16.97
C PRO A 83 -11.00 1.59 -16.53
N ALA A 84 -10.21 2.11 -17.47
CA ALA A 84 -9.44 3.33 -17.26
C ALA A 84 -10.34 4.49 -16.82
N GLY A 85 -9.84 5.33 -15.91
CA GLY A 85 -10.57 6.49 -15.39
C GLY A 85 -11.62 6.17 -14.33
N GLN A 86 -11.66 4.94 -13.82
CA GLN A 86 -12.47 4.55 -12.66
C GLN A 86 -11.60 4.10 -11.49
N TRP A 87 -12.19 4.05 -10.30
CA TRP A 87 -11.55 3.49 -9.11
C TRP A 87 -11.93 2.02 -8.97
N SER A 88 -10.92 1.16 -8.90
CA SER A 88 -11.05 -0.21 -8.40
C SER A 88 -11.04 -0.20 -6.87
N LYS A 89 -11.96 -0.92 -6.22
CA LYS A 89 -12.14 -0.88 -4.77
C LYS A 89 -12.30 -2.27 -4.16
N ALA A 90 -11.42 -2.61 -3.22
CA ALA A 90 -11.46 -3.86 -2.48
C ALA A 90 -11.26 -3.59 -0.99
N SER A 91 -12.08 -4.23 -0.15
CA SER A 91 -11.92 -4.18 1.30
C SER A 91 -12.41 -5.46 1.95
N ALA A 92 -11.73 -5.90 2.99
CA ALA A 92 -12.11 -7.06 3.80
C ALA A 92 -12.07 -6.70 5.29
N GLU A 93 -12.80 -7.44 6.13
CA GLU A 93 -12.61 -7.37 7.58
C GLU A 93 -11.17 -7.72 7.93
N MET A 94 -10.54 -6.95 8.83
CA MET A 94 -9.17 -7.23 9.23
C MET A 94 -9.07 -8.55 10.02
N SER A 95 -7.96 -9.24 9.83
CA SER A 95 -7.57 -10.43 10.57
C SER A 95 -6.57 -10.06 11.67
N VAL A 96 -6.82 -10.55 12.89
CA VAL A 96 -5.89 -10.42 14.03
C VAL A 96 -4.99 -11.64 14.20
N SER A 97 -5.29 -12.72 13.50
CA SER A 97 -4.60 -14.01 13.60
C SER A 97 -3.82 -14.38 12.34
N GLU A 98 -4.05 -13.67 11.24
CA GLU A 98 -3.40 -13.88 9.95
C GLU A 98 -2.87 -12.55 9.41
N ALA A 99 -1.94 -12.63 8.45
CA ALA A 99 -1.47 -11.45 7.74
C ALA A 99 -2.63 -10.82 6.95
N ASN A 100 -2.68 -9.50 6.96
CA ASN A 100 -3.58 -8.73 6.12
C ASN A 100 -2.79 -8.23 4.92
N GLU A 101 -3.35 -8.29 3.72
CA GLU A 101 -2.61 -7.95 2.51
C GLU A 101 -3.41 -7.02 1.60
N VAL A 102 -2.71 -6.11 0.94
CA VAL A 102 -3.29 -5.19 -0.05
C VAL A 102 -2.42 -5.17 -1.30
N ALA A 103 -3.03 -5.18 -2.47
CA ALA A 103 -2.31 -5.09 -3.73
C ALA A 103 -3.10 -4.27 -4.77
N TRP A 104 -2.38 -3.80 -5.79
CA TRP A 104 -2.91 -3.15 -6.99
C TRP A 104 -2.29 -3.79 -8.23
N ALA A 105 -2.96 -3.67 -9.38
CA ALA A 105 -2.44 -4.18 -10.64
C ALA A 105 -2.89 -3.31 -11.82
N ASN A 106 -2.01 -3.16 -12.82
CA ASN A 106 -2.31 -2.56 -14.13
C ASN A 106 -2.62 -3.62 -15.19
N SER A 107 -3.24 -4.70 -14.77
CA SER A 107 -3.61 -5.80 -15.64
C SER A 107 -5.07 -6.14 -15.48
N CYS A 108 -5.57 -6.72 -16.55
CA CYS A 108 -6.84 -7.34 -16.76
C CYS A 108 -6.51 -8.64 -17.51
#